data_AF-R3TPU5-F1
#
_entry.id   AF-R3TPU5-F1
#
_cell.length_a   1.000
_cell.length_b   1.000
_cell.length_c   1.000
_cell.angle_alpha   90.00
_cell.angle_beta   90.00
_cell.angle_gamma   90.00
#
_symmetry.space_group_name_H-M   'P 1'
#
loop_
_entity.id
_entity.type
_entity.pdbx_description
1 polymer ?
#
loop_
_entity_poly.entity_id
_entity_poly.type
_entity_poly.pdbx_seq_one_letter_code
_entity_poly.pdbx_strand_id
1 'polypeptide(L)'
;MKKKQKKKLLTQFRPSLDTIREKLFSSMEEKIQTDYGRLFKLGVEKKDKLFLVIHPEKESGEERILIPIDNNFTAILKQIQAGKPAIFDSFRDKLLLEVVSIWGQHRTPLQLVSSTKKEGAVESSEEKKTPASKSASTEKVEKTEPVEAKQEELSTLTLDELKEAISTYPKFFVETTSDSVTIHEQAATGPKLLATISMTELDSFSVEKALDRKYKVKLTLIPLIEAFSKTPLEER
;
A
#
# COMPACT_ATOMS: atom_id res chain seq x y z
N MET A 1 -44.71 7.03 15.01
CA MET A 1 -43.58 6.21 15.48
C MET A 1 -42.71 7.00 16.45
N LYS A 2 -42.30 6.42 17.58
CA LYS A 2 -41.36 7.06 18.53
C LYS A 2 -40.01 7.28 17.82
N LYS A 3 -39.34 8.43 18.01
CA LYS A 3 -38.02 8.74 17.40
C LYS A 3 -36.98 7.61 17.55
N LYS A 4 -37.05 6.89 18.69
CA LYS A 4 -36.20 5.71 18.97
C LYS A 4 -36.49 4.51 18.04
N GLN A 5 -37.76 4.26 17.68
CA GLN A 5 -38.15 3.20 16.75
C GLN A 5 -37.67 3.50 15.33
N LYS A 6 -37.81 4.75 14.85
CA LYS A 6 -37.31 5.16 13.52
C LYS A 6 -35.79 5.00 13.39
N LYS A 7 -35.02 5.39 14.42
CA LYS A 7 -33.56 5.19 14.43
C LYS A 7 -33.19 3.71 14.41
N LYS A 8 -33.84 2.88 15.24
CA LYS A 8 -33.61 1.43 15.30
C LYS A 8 -33.88 0.77 13.94
N LEU A 9 -34.97 1.15 13.28
CA LEU A 9 -35.36 0.67 11.96
C LEU A 9 -34.33 1.08 10.88
N LEU A 10 -33.90 2.35 10.87
CA LEU A 10 -32.86 2.81 9.95
C LEU A 10 -31.53 2.09 10.12
N THR A 11 -31.16 1.70 11.35
CA THR A 11 -29.96 0.85 11.57
C THR A 11 -30.12 -0.57 11.07
N GLN A 12 -31.33 -1.14 11.11
CA GLN A 12 -31.61 -2.50 10.61
C GLN A 12 -31.52 -2.59 9.09
N PHE A 13 -31.80 -1.49 8.38
CA PHE A 13 -31.73 -1.41 6.92
C PHE A 13 -30.42 -0.83 6.39
N ARG A 14 -29.38 -0.72 7.21
CA ARG A 14 -28.06 -0.31 6.69
C ARG A 14 -27.48 -1.44 5.85
N PRO A 15 -26.96 -1.15 4.64
CA PRO A 15 -26.27 -2.16 3.85
C PRO A 15 -25.09 -2.71 4.65
N SER A 16 -24.83 -4.00 4.49
CA SER A 16 -23.68 -4.65 5.13
C SER A 16 -22.38 -4.08 4.55
N LEU A 17 -21.25 -4.26 5.25
CA LEU A 17 -19.95 -3.85 4.73
C LEU A 17 -19.59 -4.61 3.45
N ASP A 18 -19.96 -5.88 3.36
CA ASP A 18 -19.76 -6.70 2.16
C ASP A 18 -20.56 -6.17 0.98
N THR A 19 -21.81 -5.75 1.20
CA THR A 19 -22.65 -5.15 0.14
C THR A 19 -22.08 -3.82 -0.37
N ILE A 20 -21.52 -2.99 0.53
CA ILE A 20 -20.88 -1.72 0.12
C ILE A 20 -19.60 -2.01 -0.66
N ARG A 21 -18.84 -3.02 -0.24
CA ARG A 21 -17.62 -3.44 -0.92
C ARG A 21 -17.91 -3.99 -2.32
N GLU A 22 -18.90 -4.86 -2.45
CA GLU A 22 -19.35 -5.37 -3.76
C GLU A 22 -19.78 -4.23 -4.66
N LYS A 23 -20.58 -3.29 -4.15
CA LYS A 23 -20.98 -2.10 -4.90
C LYS A 23 -19.78 -1.26 -5.35
N LEU A 24 -18.78 -1.09 -4.48
CA LEU A 24 -17.54 -0.37 -4.81
C LEU A 24 -16.82 -1.07 -5.96
N PHE A 25 -16.65 -2.39 -5.88
CA PHE A 25 -15.95 -3.17 -6.88
C PHE A 25 -16.68 -3.18 -8.21
N SER A 26 -17.99 -3.43 -8.23
CA SER A 26 -18.78 -3.35 -9.47
C SER A 26 -18.67 -1.97 -10.12
N SER A 27 -18.74 -0.89 -9.33
CA SER A 27 -18.58 0.46 -9.87
C SER A 27 -17.18 0.73 -10.44
N MET A 28 -16.14 0.14 -9.85
CA MET A 28 -14.78 0.21 -10.40
C MET A 28 -14.65 -0.62 -11.68
N GLU A 29 -15.20 -1.84 -11.72
CA GLU A 29 -15.20 -2.70 -12.91
C GLU A 29 -15.89 -2.02 -14.09
N GLU A 30 -17.07 -1.44 -13.87
CA GLU A 30 -17.80 -0.66 -14.88
C GLU A 30 -16.98 0.52 -15.39
N LYS A 31 -16.32 1.24 -14.47
CA LYS A 31 -15.50 2.40 -14.83
C LYS A 31 -14.26 1.99 -15.59
N ILE A 32 -13.62 0.88 -15.24
CA ILE A 32 -12.46 0.34 -15.99
C ILE A 32 -12.89 -0.06 -17.40
N GLN A 33 -14.02 -0.76 -17.51
CA GLN A 33 -14.55 -1.16 -18.80
C GLN A 33 -14.87 0.06 -19.67
N THR A 34 -15.46 1.10 -19.06
CA THR A 34 -15.83 2.34 -19.76
C THR A 34 -14.61 3.15 -20.16
N ASP A 35 -13.67 3.36 -19.24
CA ASP A 35 -12.54 4.28 -19.41
C ASP A 35 -11.37 3.64 -20.17
N TYR A 36 -11.20 2.31 -20.09
CA TYR A 36 -10.05 1.61 -20.67
C TYR A 36 -10.41 0.42 -21.57
N GLY A 37 -11.69 0.10 -21.74
CA GLY A 37 -12.13 -1.00 -22.61
C GLY A 37 -11.64 -2.38 -22.15
N ARG A 38 -11.34 -2.55 -20.86
CA ARG A 38 -10.86 -3.80 -20.26
C ARG A 38 -11.87 -4.34 -19.25
N LEU A 39 -12.04 -5.65 -19.26
CA LEU A 39 -12.87 -6.36 -18.30
C LEU A 39 -11.98 -6.94 -17.20
N PHE A 40 -12.26 -6.50 -15.97
CA PHE A 40 -11.63 -7.02 -14.76
C PHE A 40 -12.70 -7.54 -13.82
N LYS A 41 -12.33 -8.53 -13.01
CA LYS A 41 -13.07 -8.87 -11.78
C LYS A 41 -12.23 -8.51 -10.57
N LEU A 42 -12.83 -7.75 -9.67
CA LEU A 42 -12.22 -7.32 -8.41
C LEU A 42 -12.79 -8.16 -7.28
N GLY A 43 -11.90 -8.75 -6.49
CA GLY A 43 -12.24 -9.57 -5.34
C GLY A 43 -11.46 -9.19 -4.10
N VAL A 44 -11.84 -9.77 -2.97
CA VAL A 44 -10.97 -9.76 -1.79
C VAL A 44 -10.55 -11.17 -1.45
N GLU A 45 -9.26 -11.36 -1.22
CA GLU A 45 -8.71 -12.59 -0.68
C GLU A 45 -8.12 -12.31 0.70
N LYS A 46 -8.35 -13.25 1.62
CA LYS A 46 -7.80 -13.19 2.97
C LYS A 46 -6.93 -14.41 3.19
N LYS A 47 -5.62 -14.21 3.16
CA LYS A 47 -4.64 -15.18 3.66
C LYS A 47 -4.26 -14.74 5.08
N ASP A 48 -3.13 -14.05 5.23
CA ASP A 48 -2.71 -13.42 6.51
C ASP A 48 -3.10 -11.94 6.60
N LYS A 49 -3.25 -11.29 5.43
CA LYS A 49 -3.68 -9.90 5.26
C LYS A 49 -4.81 -9.84 4.23
N LEU A 50 -5.51 -8.71 4.19
CA LEU A 50 -6.59 -8.46 3.24
C LEU A 50 -5.95 -8.03 1.90
N PHE A 51 -6.26 -8.69 0.80
CA PHE A 51 -5.75 -8.35 -0.53
C PHE A 51 -6.90 -8.07 -1.50
N LEU A 52 -6.76 -7.02 -2.31
CA LEU A 52 -7.59 -6.80 -3.48
C LEU A 52 -7.01 -7.65 -4.62
N VAL A 53 -7.86 -8.48 -5.21
CA VAL A 53 -7.46 -9.39 -6.29
C VAL A 53 -8.00 -8.86 -7.60
N ILE A 54 -7.13 -8.69 -8.58
CA ILE A 54 -7.51 -8.33 -9.94
C ILE A 54 -7.45 -9.58 -10.81
N HIS A 55 -8.59 -9.97 -11.38
CA HIS A 55 -8.72 -11.04 -12.34
C HIS A 55 -8.93 -10.47 -13.75
N PRO A 56 -7.94 -10.58 -14.65
CA PRO A 56 -8.11 -10.26 -16.06
C PRO A 56 -8.93 -11.32 -16.78
N GLU A 57 -9.85 -10.92 -17.65
CA GLU A 57 -10.70 -11.89 -18.37
C GLU A 57 -10.05 -12.47 -19.64
N LYS A 58 -9.09 -11.79 -20.28
CA LYS A 58 -8.60 -12.14 -21.63
C LYS A 58 -7.10 -12.42 -21.78
N GLU A 59 -6.31 -12.33 -20.71
CA GLU A 59 -4.88 -12.70 -20.80
C GLU A 59 -4.69 -14.12 -20.29
N SER A 60 -4.28 -15.00 -21.21
CA SER A 60 -3.96 -16.41 -20.96
C SER A 60 -2.82 -16.50 -19.94
N GLY A 61 -3.20 -16.75 -18.68
CA GLY A 61 -2.28 -16.89 -17.57
C GLY A 61 -2.98 -16.51 -16.28
N GLU A 62 -3.06 -17.45 -15.35
CA GLU A 62 -3.70 -17.34 -14.03
C GLU A 62 -3.02 -16.34 -13.07
N GLU A 63 -2.30 -15.34 -13.60
CA GLU A 63 -1.62 -14.33 -12.79
C GLU A 63 -2.61 -13.30 -12.27
N ARG A 64 -3.10 -13.57 -11.06
CA ARG A 64 -3.88 -12.60 -10.29
C ARG A 64 -2.92 -11.57 -9.71
N ILE A 65 -3.26 -10.28 -9.85
CA ILE A 65 -2.51 -9.23 -9.15
C ILE A 65 -3.10 -9.11 -7.74
N LEU A 66 -2.24 -9.24 -6.73
CA LEU A 66 -2.59 -9.09 -5.32
C LEU A 66 -2.12 -7.73 -4.81
N ILE A 67 -3.08 -6.87 -4.46
CA ILE A 67 -2.80 -5.55 -3.91
C ILE A 67 -3.08 -5.60 -2.40
N PRO A 68 -2.10 -5.34 -1.52
CA PRO A 68 -2.34 -5.33 -0.08
C PRO A 68 -3.32 -4.21 0.29
N ILE A 69 -4.38 -4.57 1.01
CA ILE A 69 -5.36 -3.63 1.53
C ILE A 69 -4.99 -3.28 2.98
N ASP A 70 -4.99 -1.99 3.28
CA ASP A 70 -4.71 -1.46 4.61
C ASP A 70 -5.95 -1.41 5.52
N ASN A 71 -5.74 -0.99 6.77
CA ASN A 71 -6.84 -0.79 7.72
C ASN A 71 -7.74 0.41 7.33
N ASN A 72 -7.24 1.33 6.49
CA ASN A 72 -7.97 2.51 6.05
C ASN A 72 -9.14 2.13 5.13
N PHE A 73 -8.96 1.14 4.26
CA PHE A 73 -10.04 0.63 3.40
C PHE A 73 -11.30 0.25 4.21
N THR A 74 -11.12 -0.56 5.25
CA THR A 74 -12.26 -0.97 6.11
C THR A 74 -12.83 0.22 6.89
N ALA A 75 -12.00 1.19 7.28
CA ALA A 75 -12.46 2.40 7.94
C ALA A 75 -13.32 3.27 7.01
N ILE A 76 -12.93 3.42 5.75
CA ILE A 76 -13.67 4.19 4.74
C ILE A 76 -15.00 3.49 4.40
N LEU A 77 -15.01 2.16 4.25
CA LEU A 77 -16.27 1.42 4.06
C LEU A 77 -17.25 1.63 5.21
N LYS A 78 -16.77 1.68 6.47
CA LYS A 78 -17.61 2.02 7.63
C LYS A 78 -18.14 3.45 7.58
N GLN A 79 -17.36 4.41 7.07
CA GLN A 79 -17.83 5.78 6.89
C GLN A 79 -18.90 5.90 5.80
N ILE A 80 -18.74 5.14 4.70
CA ILE A 80 -19.75 5.04 3.65
C ILE A 80 -21.03 4.42 4.22
N GLN A 81 -20.91 3.34 4.99
CA GLN A 81 -22.04 2.70 5.69
C GLN A 81 -22.76 3.64 6.66
N ALA A 82 -22.03 4.58 7.26
CA ALA A 82 -22.59 5.58 8.17
C ALA A 82 -23.42 6.66 7.44
N GLY A 83 -23.47 6.65 6.10
CA GLY A 83 -24.32 7.53 5.29
C GLY A 83 -23.61 8.76 4.74
N LYS A 84 -22.30 8.66 4.46
CA LYS A 84 -21.53 9.71 3.76
C LYS A 84 -21.30 9.31 2.29
N PRO A 85 -22.28 9.50 1.38
CA PRO A 85 -22.18 9.03 0.00
C PRO A 85 -21.08 9.73 -0.81
N ALA A 86 -20.77 11.00 -0.53
CA ALA A 86 -19.70 11.73 -1.22
C ALA A 86 -18.30 11.10 -1.06
N ILE A 87 -18.10 10.31 0.01
CA ILE A 87 -16.84 9.57 0.22
C ILE A 87 -16.74 8.40 -0.73
N PHE A 88 -17.87 7.82 -1.18
CA PHE A 88 -17.87 6.65 -2.05
C PHE A 88 -17.20 6.96 -3.40
N ASP A 89 -17.64 8.01 -4.10
CA ASP A 89 -17.11 8.32 -5.43
C ASP A 89 -15.63 8.72 -5.39
N SER A 90 -15.26 9.56 -4.43
CA SER A 90 -13.86 9.98 -4.26
C SER A 90 -12.95 8.83 -3.85
N PHE A 91 -13.43 7.89 -3.02
CA PHE A 91 -12.69 6.70 -2.66
C PHE A 91 -12.54 5.74 -3.84
N ARG A 92 -13.64 5.50 -4.58
CA ARG A 92 -13.64 4.69 -5.80
C ARG A 92 -12.60 5.19 -6.79
N ASP A 93 -12.60 6.49 -7.08
CA ASP A 93 -11.73 7.07 -8.11
C ASP A 93 -10.24 7.02 -7.70
N LYS A 94 -9.93 7.23 -6.41
CA LYS A 94 -8.58 7.09 -5.88
C LYS A 94 -8.09 5.65 -5.93
N LEU A 95 -8.91 4.72 -5.44
CA LEU A 95 -8.57 3.29 -5.44
C LEU A 95 -8.42 2.76 -6.87
N LEU A 96 -9.25 3.23 -7.79
CA LEU A 96 -9.15 2.91 -9.21
C LEU A 96 -7.83 3.37 -9.80
N LEU A 97 -7.40 4.60 -9.52
CA LEU A 97 -6.12 5.12 -10.01
C LEU A 97 -4.94 4.28 -9.50
N GLU A 98 -4.98 3.88 -8.23
CA GLU A 98 -3.98 3.00 -7.63
C GLU A 98 -3.96 1.63 -8.31
N VAL A 99 -5.14 1.02 -8.51
CA VAL A 99 -5.30 -0.24 -9.24
C VAL A 99 -4.73 -0.17 -10.65
N VAL A 100 -5.06 0.89 -11.40
CA VAL A 100 -4.57 1.10 -12.78
C VAL A 100 -3.06 1.34 -12.81
N SER A 101 -2.53 2.08 -11.83
CA SER A 101 -1.09 2.33 -11.69
C SER A 101 -0.32 1.03 -11.45
N ILE A 102 -0.76 0.22 -10.47
CA ILE A 102 -0.16 -1.08 -10.16
C ILE A 102 -0.29 -2.02 -11.36
N TRP A 103 -1.43 -2.02 -12.04
CA TRP A 103 -1.61 -2.78 -13.27
C TRP A 103 -0.55 -2.42 -14.32
N GLY A 104 -0.32 -1.13 -14.57
CA GLY A 104 0.70 -0.68 -15.54
C GLY A 104 2.14 -0.95 -15.13
N GLN A 105 2.42 -1.24 -13.86
CA GLN A 105 3.73 -1.66 -13.38
C GLN A 105 3.99 -3.15 -13.64
N HIS A 106 2.96 -3.97 -13.52
CA HIS A 106 3.06 -5.43 -13.69
C HIS A 106 2.71 -5.90 -15.11
N ARG A 107 2.01 -5.08 -15.89
CA ARG A 107 1.46 -5.42 -17.22
C ARG A 107 1.49 -4.23 -18.16
N THR A 108 1.00 -4.42 -19.38
CA THR A 108 0.82 -3.34 -20.35
C THR A 108 -0.07 -2.23 -19.76
N PRO A 109 0.41 -0.97 -19.71
CA PRO A 109 -0.38 0.15 -19.22
C PRO A 109 -1.73 0.27 -19.93
N LEU A 110 -2.79 0.51 -19.15
CA LEU A 110 -4.11 0.76 -19.71
C LEU A 110 -4.12 2.12 -20.42
N GLN A 111 -4.58 2.15 -21.67
CA GLN A 111 -4.81 3.39 -22.40
C GLN A 111 -6.27 3.81 -22.28
N LEU A 112 -6.48 5.11 -22.04
CA LEU A 112 -7.82 5.66 -21.95
C LEU A 112 -8.48 5.58 -23.32
N VAL A 113 -9.63 4.90 -23.42
CA VAL A 113 -10.44 4.90 -24.64
C VAL A 113 -11.12 6.26 -24.72
N SER A 114 -10.53 7.18 -25.48
CA SER A 114 -11.14 8.47 -25.78
C SER A 114 -12.48 8.22 -26.48
N SER A 115 -13.58 8.54 -25.79
CA SER A 115 -14.93 8.51 -26.33
C SER A 115 -15.17 9.70 -27.27
N THR A 116 -14.45 9.74 -28.39
CA THR A 116 -14.90 10.47 -29.57
C THR A 116 -15.87 9.59 -30.34
N LYS A 117 -17.14 9.81 -30.10
CA LYS A 117 -18.23 9.47 -31.01
C LYS A 117 -17.93 10.08 -32.39
N LYS A 118 -17.61 9.25 -33.38
CA LYS A 118 -17.91 9.51 -34.80
C LYS A 118 -18.29 8.19 -35.47
N GLU A 119 -19.46 8.22 -36.08
CA GLU A 119 -19.97 7.25 -37.04
C GLU A 119 -19.00 6.99 -38.19
N GLY A 120 -19.01 5.74 -38.65
CA GLY A 120 -18.90 5.40 -40.07
C GLY A 120 -17.51 5.16 -40.63
N ALA A 121 -17.11 3.89 -40.74
CA ALA A 121 -16.81 3.25 -42.03
C ALA A 121 -16.42 1.79 -41.82
N VAL A 122 -17.13 0.93 -42.54
CA VAL A 122 -16.90 -0.50 -42.70
C VAL A 122 -15.89 -0.71 -43.83
N GLU A 123 -14.90 -1.58 -43.64
CA GLU A 123 -14.19 -2.45 -44.60
C GLU A 123 -12.88 -2.89 -43.91
N SER A 124 -12.71 -4.09 -43.36
CA SER A 124 -12.70 -5.46 -43.90
C SER A 124 -11.66 -5.73 -45.00
N SER A 125 -10.74 -6.65 -44.66
CA SER A 125 -9.95 -7.56 -45.53
C SER A 125 -8.77 -6.92 -46.30
N GLU A 126 -7.58 -7.51 -46.51
CA GLU A 126 -7.10 -8.89 -46.42
C GLU A 126 -5.54 -8.92 -46.52
N GLU A 127 -4.94 -9.97 -45.95
CA GLU A 127 -3.64 -10.63 -46.21
C GLU A 127 -2.52 -10.00 -47.08
N LYS A 128 -1.25 -10.07 -46.61
CA LYS A 128 -0.28 -11.09 -47.11
C LYS A 128 1.05 -11.17 -46.35
N LYS A 129 1.56 -12.40 -46.31
CA LYS A 129 2.77 -12.95 -45.68
C LYS A 129 4.10 -12.65 -46.40
N THR A 130 5.18 -12.52 -45.59
CA THR A 130 6.56 -13.09 -45.72
C THR A 130 7.52 -12.63 -46.84
N PRO A 131 8.85 -12.90 -46.77
CA PRO A 131 9.81 -12.86 -45.63
C PRO A 131 11.22 -12.34 -46.01
N ALA A 132 12.13 -12.37 -45.02
CA ALA A 132 13.59 -12.56 -45.10
C ALA A 132 14.51 -11.35 -45.37
N SER A 133 15.33 -11.02 -44.37
CA SER A 133 16.79 -11.20 -44.52
C SER A 133 17.47 -11.35 -43.15
N LYS A 134 18.17 -12.48 -43.01
CA LYS A 134 19.17 -12.77 -41.97
C LYS A 134 20.45 -12.01 -42.31
N SER A 135 21.12 -11.45 -41.31
CA SER A 135 22.57 -11.64 -41.16
C SER A 135 22.98 -11.47 -39.71
N ALA A 136 23.81 -12.41 -39.29
CA ALA A 136 24.31 -12.62 -37.94
C ALA A 136 25.72 -12.06 -37.79
N SER A 137 26.09 -11.65 -36.57
CA SER A 137 27.33 -12.04 -35.84
C SER A 137 27.39 -11.27 -34.52
N THR A 138 27.39 -11.91 -33.33
CA THR A 138 28.58 -12.30 -32.51
C THR A 138 29.56 -11.13 -32.27
N GLU A 139 30.07 -10.77 -31.10
CA GLU A 139 30.16 -11.36 -29.75
C GLU A 139 30.80 -10.28 -28.81
N LYS A 140 30.49 -10.31 -27.50
CA LYS A 140 31.44 -10.19 -26.34
C LYS A 140 32.00 -8.83 -25.77
N VAL A 141 31.75 -8.68 -24.44
CA VAL A 141 32.61 -8.26 -23.27
C VAL A 141 32.76 -6.78 -22.78
N GLU A 142 32.58 -6.66 -21.45
CA GLU A 142 33.06 -5.71 -20.38
C GLU A 142 32.80 -4.20 -20.46
N LYS A 143 32.15 -3.56 -19.46
CA LYS A 143 32.47 -3.27 -18.03
C LYS A 143 33.13 -1.89 -17.87
N THR A 144 32.89 -1.26 -16.71
CA THR A 144 33.38 0.03 -16.18
C THR A 144 32.57 1.26 -16.65
N GLU A 145 32.08 2.18 -15.82
CA GLU A 145 31.98 2.35 -14.37
C GLU A 145 31.04 3.58 -14.12
N PRO A 146 30.91 4.14 -12.90
CA PRO A 146 29.66 4.37 -12.20
C PRO A 146 29.05 5.77 -12.44
N VAL A 147 27.73 5.90 -12.31
CA VAL A 147 27.13 7.22 -12.06
C VAL A 147 26.86 7.34 -10.57
N GLU A 148 27.72 8.15 -9.98
CA GLU A 148 27.79 8.56 -8.60
C GLU A 148 26.57 9.39 -8.16
N ALA A 149 26.18 9.12 -6.91
CA ALA A 149 25.55 9.99 -5.93
C ALA A 149 24.33 10.83 -6.35
N LYS A 150 23.18 10.38 -5.86
CA LYS A 150 22.39 11.22 -4.97
C LYS A 150 22.11 10.44 -3.68
N GLN A 151 23.14 10.36 -2.84
CA GLN A 151 22.98 10.05 -1.42
C GLN A 151 22.15 11.18 -0.83
N GLU A 152 20.89 10.88 -0.54
CA GLU A 152 20.10 11.70 0.37
C GLU A 152 20.78 11.66 1.74
N GLU A 153 21.05 12.83 2.28
CA GLU A 153 21.76 13.05 3.54
C GLU A 153 21.28 12.09 4.62
N LEU A 154 22.20 11.26 5.11
CA LEU A 154 22.05 10.50 6.33
C LEU A 154 21.85 11.51 7.47
N SER A 155 20.61 11.69 7.91
CA SER A 155 20.33 12.26 9.23
C SER A 155 20.82 11.24 10.26
N THR A 156 22.11 11.26 10.58
CA THR A 156 22.73 10.48 11.65
C THR A 156 22.16 10.97 12.98
N LEU A 157 21.22 10.22 13.54
CA LEU A 157 20.71 10.48 14.88
C LEU A 157 21.62 9.78 15.89
N THR A 158 22.08 10.53 16.88
CA THR A 158 22.91 10.02 17.98
C THR A 158 22.03 9.39 19.08
N LEU A 159 22.62 8.55 19.92
CA LEU A 159 21.88 7.87 21.00
C LEU A 159 21.35 8.85 22.06
N ASP A 160 22.01 9.98 22.26
CA ASP A 160 21.56 11.03 23.17
C ASP A 160 20.32 11.75 22.64
N GLU A 161 20.25 12.05 21.34
CA GLU A 161 19.06 12.62 20.70
C GLU A 161 17.88 11.65 20.75
N LEU A 162 18.13 10.34 20.58
CA LEU A 162 17.11 9.30 20.73
C LEU A 162 16.56 9.28 22.16
N LYS A 163 17.44 9.32 23.17
CA LYS A 163 17.05 9.39 24.59
C LYS A 163 16.26 10.66 24.91
N GLU A 164 16.68 11.81 24.39
CA GLU A 164 15.99 13.09 24.59
C GLU A 164 14.58 13.05 23.98
N ALA A 165 14.45 12.56 22.74
CA ALA A 165 13.16 12.43 22.08
C ALA A 165 12.21 11.47 22.83
N ILE A 166 12.73 10.38 23.39
CA ILE A 166 11.95 9.42 24.17
C ILE A 166 11.56 10.00 25.54
N SER A 167 12.41 10.84 26.14
CA SER A 167 12.15 11.52 27.42
C SER A 167 10.94 12.46 27.37
N THR A 168 10.56 12.92 26.18
CA THR A 168 9.33 13.70 25.95
C THR A 168 8.07 12.92 26.37
N TYR A 169 8.15 11.59 26.44
CA TYR A 169 7.08 10.73 26.91
C TYR A 169 7.33 10.30 28.36
N PRO A 170 6.54 10.77 29.35
CA PRO A 170 6.85 10.62 30.78
C PRO A 170 6.94 9.19 31.32
N LYS A 171 6.45 8.20 30.57
CA LYS A 171 6.45 6.79 30.96
C LYS A 171 7.44 5.96 30.17
N PHE A 172 8.20 6.58 29.27
CA PHE A 172 9.06 5.86 28.35
C PHE A 172 10.50 6.03 28.79
N PHE A 173 11.28 5.00 28.55
CA PHE A 173 12.70 5.01 28.86
C PHE A 173 13.46 4.09 27.91
N VAL A 174 14.77 4.29 27.87
CA VAL A 174 15.70 3.56 27.01
C VAL A 174 16.65 2.78 27.89
N GLU A 175 16.83 1.50 27.59
CA GLU A 175 17.88 0.69 28.16
C GLU A 175 18.91 0.37 27.08
N THR A 176 20.19 0.53 27.41
CA THR A 176 21.30 0.25 26.50
C THR A 176 22.05 -0.95 27.04
N THR A 177 22.18 -1.98 26.22
CA THR A 177 23.02 -3.17 26.46
C THR A 177 24.14 -3.17 25.42
N SER A 178 25.19 -3.98 25.61
CA SER A 178 26.29 -4.12 24.63
C SER A 178 25.82 -4.45 23.22
N ASP A 179 24.72 -5.19 23.12
CA ASP A 179 24.27 -5.78 21.85
C ASP A 179 23.07 -5.04 21.25
N SER A 180 22.34 -4.27 22.06
CA SER A 180 21.09 -3.64 21.64
C SER A 180 20.65 -2.47 22.51
N VAL A 181 19.93 -1.54 21.89
CA VAL A 181 19.16 -0.48 22.55
C VAL A 181 17.69 -0.89 22.58
N THR A 182 17.09 -0.99 23.76
CA THR A 182 15.67 -1.32 23.93
C THR A 182 14.89 -0.11 24.44
N ILE A 183 13.68 0.07 23.91
CA ILE A 183 12.77 1.14 24.29
C ILE A 183 11.61 0.51 25.06
N HIS A 184 11.30 1.05 26.23
CA HIS A 184 10.30 0.51 27.14
C HIS A 184 9.27 1.56 27.54
N GLU A 185 8.06 1.11 27.89
CA GLU A 185 7.04 1.89 28.57
C GLU A 185 6.77 1.32 29.96
N GLN A 186 6.80 2.17 30.98
CA GLN A 186 6.39 1.86 32.33
C GLN A 186 4.88 1.57 32.38
N ALA A 187 4.53 0.34 32.71
CA ALA A 187 3.16 -0.10 32.92
C ALA A 187 2.96 -0.71 34.33
N ALA A 188 1.71 -0.82 34.75
CA ALA A 188 1.36 -1.34 36.08
C ALA A 188 1.76 -2.80 36.30
N THR A 189 1.91 -3.57 35.22
CA THR A 189 2.30 -4.99 35.22
C THR A 189 3.80 -5.19 34.99
N GLY A 190 4.60 -4.12 35.03
CA GLY A 190 6.03 -4.11 34.71
C GLY A 190 6.37 -3.39 33.39
N PRO A 191 7.66 -3.15 33.11
CA PRO A 191 8.11 -2.53 31.86
C PRO A 191 7.62 -3.30 30.65
N LYS A 192 7.09 -2.56 29.67
CA LYS A 192 6.60 -3.13 28.41
C LYS A 192 7.56 -2.77 27.28
N LEU A 193 8.16 -3.78 26.65
CA LEU A 193 9.00 -3.61 25.48
C LEU A 193 8.20 -3.00 24.32
N LEU A 194 8.77 -1.97 23.70
CA LEU A 194 8.20 -1.24 22.58
C LEU A 194 8.99 -1.44 21.29
N ALA A 195 10.31 -1.45 21.38
CA ALA A 195 11.20 -1.68 20.26
C ALA A 195 12.58 -2.11 20.74
N THR A 196 13.30 -2.81 19.86
CA THR A 196 14.69 -3.22 20.04
C THR A 196 15.47 -2.81 18.80
N ILE A 197 16.62 -2.17 19.00
CA ILE A 197 17.52 -1.74 17.95
C ILE A 197 18.85 -2.46 18.17
N SER A 198 19.37 -3.12 17.14
CA SER A 198 20.67 -3.80 17.25
C SER A 198 21.80 -2.78 17.36
N MET A 199 22.82 -3.06 18.17
CA MET A 199 24.10 -2.33 18.16
C MET A 199 25.20 -3.09 17.40
N THR A 200 24.90 -4.28 16.87
CA THR A 200 25.86 -5.11 16.14
C THR A 200 25.60 -5.14 14.63
N GLU A 201 24.36 -4.89 14.22
CA GLU A 201 23.91 -4.94 12.83
C GLU A 201 23.39 -3.58 12.36
N LEU A 202 23.74 -3.20 11.13
CA LEU A 202 23.23 -1.99 10.48
C LEU A 202 21.80 -2.22 9.99
N ASP A 203 20.93 -1.22 10.14
CA ASP A 203 19.51 -1.22 9.72
C ASP A 203 18.66 -2.35 10.32
N SER A 204 19.08 -2.87 11.48
CA SER A 204 18.43 -3.99 12.16
C SER A 204 17.68 -3.50 13.41
N PHE A 205 16.35 -3.51 13.34
CA PHE A 205 15.46 -3.17 14.46
C PHE A 205 14.17 -3.98 14.42
N SER A 206 13.53 -4.12 15.59
CA SER A 206 12.23 -4.78 15.76
C SER A 206 11.29 -3.85 16.50
N VAL A 207 10.06 -3.73 16.01
CA VAL A 207 8.98 -2.96 16.64
C VAL A 207 7.95 -3.91 17.21
N GLU A 208 7.66 -3.76 18.51
CA GLU A 208 6.67 -4.59 19.19
C GLU A 208 5.24 -4.12 18.92
N LYS A 209 4.28 -5.06 19.01
CA LYS A 209 2.84 -4.76 18.90
C LYS A 209 2.37 -3.71 19.92
N ALA A 210 3.12 -3.54 21.00
CA ALA A 210 2.87 -2.55 22.03
C ALA A 210 2.99 -1.11 21.50
N LEU A 211 4.01 -0.84 20.67
CA LEU A 211 4.23 0.44 20.02
C LEU A 211 3.25 0.66 18.87
N ASP A 212 3.01 -0.37 18.05
CA ASP A 212 2.11 -0.31 16.89
C ASP A 212 0.67 0.11 17.21
N ARG A 213 0.21 -0.20 18.41
CA ARG A 213 -1.14 0.15 18.90
C ARG A 213 -1.25 1.60 19.34
N LYS A 214 -0.14 2.31 19.54
CA LYS A 214 -0.11 3.70 20.03
C LYS A 214 0.02 4.68 18.86
N TYR A 215 -1.09 4.93 18.17
CA TYR A 215 -1.12 5.72 16.92
C TYR A 215 -0.34 7.05 16.95
N LYS A 216 -0.42 7.84 18.02
CA LYS A 216 0.33 9.11 18.10
C LYS A 216 1.82 8.92 18.32
N VAL A 217 2.17 7.94 19.14
CA VAL A 217 3.56 7.70 19.57
C VAL A 217 4.34 6.95 18.50
N LYS A 218 3.71 6.05 17.76
CA LYS A 218 4.38 5.31 16.69
C LYS A 218 4.75 6.19 15.50
N LEU A 219 3.97 7.22 15.21
CA LEU A 219 4.25 8.16 14.11
C LEU A 219 5.51 8.99 14.36
N THR A 220 5.90 9.17 15.62
CA THR A 220 7.09 9.92 16.03
C THR A 220 8.26 9.01 16.35
N LEU A 221 8.04 7.89 17.07
CA LEU A 221 9.12 7.00 17.48
C LEU A 221 9.63 6.09 16.37
N ILE A 222 8.78 5.58 15.46
CA ILE A 222 9.25 4.67 14.40
C ILE A 222 10.27 5.34 13.49
N PRO A 223 10.05 6.58 12.99
CA PRO A 223 11.05 7.27 12.18
C PRO A 223 12.38 7.50 12.93
N LEU A 224 12.33 7.79 14.24
CA LEU A 224 13.53 7.97 15.06
C LEU A 224 14.30 6.66 15.25
N ILE A 225 13.57 5.55 15.47
CA ILE A 225 14.15 4.21 15.57
C ILE A 225 14.81 3.82 14.25
N GLU A 226 14.13 4.03 13.13
CA GLU A 226 14.65 3.76 11.79
C GLU A 226 15.90 4.58 11.51
N ALA A 227 15.88 5.87 11.78
CA ALA A 227 17.02 6.74 11.56
C ALA A 227 18.22 6.37 12.45
N PHE A 228 18.00 6.08 13.74
CA PHE A 228 19.04 5.59 14.64
C PHE A 228 19.60 4.22 14.20
N SER A 229 18.73 3.33 13.70
CA SER A 229 19.15 2.03 13.15
C SER A 229 19.95 2.16 11.85
N LYS A 230 19.92 3.31 11.18
CA LYS A 230 20.74 3.61 9.99
C LYS A 230 22.03 4.36 10.32
N THR A 231 22.15 4.90 11.53
CA THR A 231 23.41 5.48 12.02
C THR A 231 24.52 4.42 11.95
N PRO A 232 25.72 4.76 11.42
CA PRO A 232 26.87 3.86 11.40
C PRO A 232 27.20 3.32 12.80
N LEU A 233 27.66 2.07 12.90
CA LEU A 233 27.94 1.42 14.19
C LEU A 233 28.98 2.18 15.05
N GLU A 234 29.88 2.94 14.42
CA GLU A 234 30.90 3.75 15.09
C GLU A 234 30.33 4.98 15.80
N GLU A 235 29.13 5.43 15.41
CA GLU A 235 28.48 6.67 15.87
C GLU A 235 27.21 6.41 16.69
N ARG A 236 26.94 5.15 17.05
CA ARG A 236 25.78 4.73 17.85
C ARG A 236 25.97 4.83 19.35
#